data_AF-A0A136WI05-F1
#
_entry.id   AF-A0A136WI05-F1
#
_cell.length_a   1.000
_cell.length_b   1.000
_cell.length_c   1.000
_cell.angle_alpha   90.00
_cell.angle_beta   90.00
_cell.angle_gamma   90.00
#
_symmetry.space_group_name_H-M   'P 1'
#
loop_
_entity.id
_entity.type
_entity.pdbx_description
1 polymer ?
#
loop_
_entity_poly.entity_id
_entity_poly.type
_entity_poly.pdbx_seq_one_letter_code
_entity_poly.pdbx_strand_id
1 'polypeptide(L)'
;MNNSICIKEINIKSFCANIYSVKHFRMIGLVDVNIEYDHDIEQVTLAYYSSSGTNNGKIKGLWYPIIGIKTTTGEFTEFTEYLNFVLTNTTEGGLAEKGWLAKSLFFYGDFSDNSKIMGFSNGSHYEKLLEIGRTLKDLYDKDEFCKMNYLDPGLLNQIVISNNLYRGNKHKQRENYERFMGDVFIQTQNSLNAK
;
A
#
# COMPACT_ATOMS: atom_id res chain seq x y z
N MET A 1 -1.01 24.55 -6.12
CA MET A 1 0.41 24.18 -5.93
C MET A 1 0.54 22.73 -6.38
N ASN A 2 1.24 22.49 -7.50
CA ASN A 2 1.49 21.13 -8.00
C ASN A 2 2.64 20.52 -7.20
N ASN A 3 2.36 20.07 -5.98
CA ASN A 3 3.30 19.23 -5.24
C ASN A 3 3.21 17.83 -5.85
N SER A 4 4.07 17.54 -6.82
CA SER A 4 4.12 16.25 -7.48
C SER A 4 4.89 15.26 -6.59
N ILE A 5 4.21 14.63 -5.63
CA ILE A 5 4.74 13.40 -5.05
C ILE A 5 4.72 12.34 -6.15
N CYS A 6 5.82 11.62 -6.36
CA CYS A 6 5.92 10.62 -7.44
C CYS A 6 6.85 9.46 -7.07
N ILE A 7 6.40 8.24 -7.33
CA ILE A 7 7.26 7.05 -7.24
C ILE A 7 8.25 7.06 -8.41
N LYS A 8 9.55 7.10 -8.10
CA LYS A 8 10.63 7.09 -9.10
C LYS A 8 11.11 5.70 -9.44
N GLU A 9 11.40 4.89 -8.43
CA GLU A 9 12.11 3.62 -8.59
C GLU A 9 11.69 2.60 -7.52
N ILE A 10 11.65 1.33 -7.90
CA ILE A 10 11.48 0.19 -7.00
C ILE A 10 12.85 -0.41 -6.67
N ASN A 11 13.15 -0.58 -5.38
CA ASN A 11 14.33 -1.32 -4.96
C ASN A 11 13.99 -2.82 -4.91
N ILE A 12 14.10 -3.51 -6.05
CA ILE A 12 13.71 -4.94 -6.17
C ILE A 12 14.40 -5.86 -5.17
N LYS A 13 15.63 -5.54 -4.74
CA LYS A 13 16.40 -6.36 -3.78
C LYS A 13 15.87 -6.27 -2.34
N SER A 14 15.06 -5.25 -2.05
CA SER A 14 14.39 -5.09 -0.76
C SER A 14 13.12 -5.92 -0.62
N PHE A 15 12.64 -6.53 -1.72
CA PHE A 15 11.38 -7.25 -1.68
C PHE A 15 11.46 -8.45 -0.73
N CYS A 16 10.61 -8.41 0.28
CA CYS A 16 10.46 -9.47 1.25
C CYS A 16 8.99 -9.88 1.33
N ALA A 17 8.72 -11.17 1.45
CA ALA A 17 7.37 -11.70 1.61
C ALA A 17 7.28 -12.70 2.76
N ASN A 18 6.10 -12.80 3.38
CA ASN A 18 5.86 -13.80 4.41
C ASN A 18 5.93 -15.21 3.82
N ILE A 19 6.45 -16.19 4.58
CA ILE A 19 6.29 -17.60 4.20
C ILE A 19 4.91 -18.07 4.66
N TYR A 20 4.22 -18.79 3.78
CA TYR A 20 2.95 -19.46 4.08
C TYR A 20 3.11 -20.37 5.31
N SER A 21 2.66 -19.92 6.47
CA SER A 21 2.37 -20.82 7.59
C SER A 21 0.92 -21.28 7.47
N VAL A 22 0.66 -22.51 7.89
CA VAL A 22 -0.59 -23.32 7.79
C VAL A 22 -1.92 -22.65 8.20
N LYS A 23 -1.95 -21.36 8.55
CA LYS A 23 -3.14 -20.58 8.88
C LYS A 23 -3.36 -19.45 7.88
N HIS A 24 -4.27 -19.64 6.91
CA HIS A 24 -5.13 -18.66 6.21
C HIS A 24 -4.61 -17.23 5.94
N PHE A 25 -3.29 -17.00 5.94
CA PHE A 25 -2.70 -15.70 5.66
C PHE A 25 -2.57 -15.56 4.15
N ARG A 26 -3.11 -14.45 3.63
CA ARG A 26 -2.79 -13.99 2.28
C ARG A 26 -1.29 -13.71 2.22
N MET A 27 -0.67 -13.87 1.05
CA MET A 27 0.74 -13.51 0.88
C MET A 27 0.87 -11.99 1.01
N ILE A 28 1.74 -11.55 1.90
CA ILE A 28 1.99 -10.16 2.23
C ILE A 28 3.47 -9.88 1.99
N GLY A 29 3.73 -8.70 1.44
CA GLY A 29 5.04 -8.30 0.97
C GLY A 29 5.35 -6.87 1.36
N LEU A 30 6.63 -6.61 1.56
CA LEU A 30 7.20 -5.30 1.82
C LEU A 30 8.23 -5.03 0.74
N VAL A 31 8.22 -3.83 0.20
CA VAL A 31 9.22 -3.39 -0.78
C VAL A 31 9.54 -1.92 -0.57
N ASP A 32 10.80 -1.58 -0.65
CA ASP A 32 11.25 -0.19 -0.60
C ASP A 32 11.18 0.43 -1.99
N VAL A 33 10.69 1.67 -2.04
CA VAL A 33 10.62 2.48 -3.24
C VAL A 33 11.20 3.87 -2.96
N ASN A 34 11.77 4.48 -3.99
CA ASN A 34 12.20 5.87 -3.94
C ASN A 34 11.03 6.76 -4.37
N ILE A 35 10.62 7.67 -3.50
CA ILE A 35 9.55 8.63 -3.74
C ILE A 35 10.15 10.03 -3.78
N GLU A 36 9.92 10.75 -4.87
CA GLU A 36 10.22 12.17 -4.97
C GLU A 36 9.13 12.96 -4.25
N TYR A 37 9.55 13.77 -3.29
CA TYR A 37 8.76 14.78 -2.62
C TYR A 37 9.22 16.18 -3.09
N ASP A 38 8.54 17.21 -2.60
CA ASP A 38 8.87 18.62 -2.83
C ASP A 38 10.29 19.03 -2.37
N HIS A 39 10.89 18.28 -1.46
CA HIS A 39 12.16 18.61 -0.81
C HIS A 39 13.32 17.70 -1.20
N ASP A 40 13.07 16.42 -1.52
CA ASP A 40 14.08 15.45 -1.96
C ASP A 40 13.43 14.12 -2.39
N ILE A 41 14.26 13.18 -2.85
CA ILE A 41 13.89 11.78 -3.02
C ILE A 41 14.18 11.03 -1.72
N GLU A 42 13.16 10.34 -1.20
CA GLU A 42 13.24 9.58 0.05
C GLU A 42 12.86 8.11 -0.19
N GLN A 43 13.52 7.19 0.51
CA GLN A 43 13.17 5.78 0.50
C GLN A 43 11.95 5.53 1.40
N VAL A 44 10.98 4.77 0.92
CA VAL A 44 9.75 4.43 1.66
C VAL A 44 9.43 2.96 1.48
N THR A 45 9.19 2.25 2.59
CA THR A 45 8.68 0.87 2.53
C THR A 45 7.17 0.89 2.28
N LEU A 46 6.73 0.21 1.23
CA LEU A 46 5.32 -0.02 0.90
C LEU A 46 4.92 -1.46 1.19
N ALA A 47 3.66 -1.65 1.58
CA ALA A 47 3.08 -2.96 1.81
C ALA A 47 2.14 -3.37 0.66
N TYR A 48 2.25 -4.64 0.26
CA TYR A 48 1.45 -5.25 -0.80
C TYR A 48 0.88 -6.60 -0.35
N TYR A 49 -0.22 -7.04 -0.97
CA TYR A 49 -0.73 -8.40 -0.83
C TYR A 49 -0.92 -9.07 -2.19
N SER A 50 -0.60 -10.36 -2.29
CA SER A 50 -0.91 -11.15 -3.48
C SER A 50 -2.38 -11.57 -3.47
N SER A 51 -3.06 -11.34 -4.59
CA SER A 51 -4.47 -11.70 -4.76
C SER A 51 -4.66 -13.18 -5.10
N SER A 52 -5.64 -13.83 -4.49
CA SER A 52 -6.10 -15.17 -4.89
C SER A 52 -6.97 -15.18 -6.15
N GLY A 53 -7.37 -14.00 -6.66
CA GLY A 53 -8.17 -13.85 -7.89
C GLY A 53 -9.66 -14.19 -7.75
N THR A 54 -10.17 -14.31 -6.53
CA THR A 54 -11.51 -14.88 -6.30
C THR A 54 -12.66 -13.86 -6.23
N ASN A 55 -12.40 -12.54 -6.20
CA ASN A 55 -13.46 -11.51 -6.09
C ASN A 55 -13.14 -10.21 -6.88
N ASN A 56 -14.16 -9.59 -7.45
CA ASN A 56 -14.19 -8.22 -7.99
C ASN A 56 -13.11 -7.87 -9.03
N GLY A 57 -12.92 -8.71 -10.06
CA GLY A 57 -12.02 -8.39 -11.19
C GLY A 57 -10.52 -8.36 -10.84
N LYS A 58 -10.13 -8.84 -9.66
CA LYS A 58 -8.72 -8.92 -9.27
C LYS A 58 -8.01 -10.06 -9.99
N ILE A 59 -6.80 -9.79 -10.45
CA ILE A 59 -5.97 -10.75 -11.16
C ILE A 59 -5.29 -11.66 -10.14
N LYS A 60 -5.42 -12.98 -10.31
CA LYS A 60 -4.76 -13.98 -9.47
C LYS A 60 -3.23 -13.82 -9.54
N GLY A 61 -2.58 -13.85 -8.40
CA GLY A 61 -1.13 -13.71 -8.26
C GLY A 61 -0.61 -12.27 -8.35
N LEU A 62 -1.40 -11.33 -8.86
CA LEU A 62 -1.00 -9.92 -8.89
C LEU A 62 -0.95 -9.36 -7.46
N TRP A 63 0.05 -8.52 -7.20
CA TRP A 63 0.24 -7.85 -5.92
C TRP A 63 -0.40 -6.47 -5.93
N TYR A 64 -1.19 -6.19 -4.90
CA TYR A 64 -1.93 -4.93 -4.74
C TYR A 64 -1.50 -4.19 -3.49
N PRO A 65 -1.41 -2.84 -3.52
CA PRO A 65 -1.01 -2.05 -2.37
C PRO A 65 -2.02 -2.12 -1.22
N ILE A 66 -1.51 -2.07 0.01
CA ILE A 66 -2.26 -1.96 1.27
C ILE A 66 -1.59 -0.93 2.18
N ILE A 67 -2.40 -0.25 2.99
CA ILE A 67 -1.96 0.61 4.10
C ILE A 67 -1.50 -0.25 5.29
N GLY A 68 -2.16 -1.39 5.47
CA GLY A 68 -1.83 -2.37 6.49
C GLY A 68 -2.91 -3.42 6.69
N ILE A 69 -2.97 -4.01 7.88
CA ILE A 69 -3.92 -5.08 8.20
C ILE A 69 -4.59 -4.77 9.53
N LYS A 70 -5.92 -4.85 9.57
CA LYS A 70 -6.71 -4.62 10.78
C LYS A 70 -6.36 -5.66 11.85
N THR A 71 -6.04 -5.22 13.06
CA THR A 71 -5.66 -6.11 14.18
C THR A 71 -6.82 -6.36 15.15
N THR A 72 -7.83 -5.50 15.14
CA THR A 72 -9.05 -5.56 15.97
C THR A 72 -10.30 -5.27 15.13
N THR A 73 -11.44 -5.90 15.43
CA THR A 73 -12.71 -5.56 14.75
C THR A 73 -13.25 -4.23 15.26
N GLY A 74 -13.74 -3.37 14.34
CA GLY A 74 -14.34 -2.06 14.66
C GLY A 74 -13.67 -0.91 13.90
N GLU A 75 -13.61 0.25 14.54
CA GLU A 75 -12.98 1.46 14.02
C GLU A 75 -11.46 1.31 13.85
N PHE A 76 -10.88 2.11 12.96
CA PHE A 76 -9.44 2.18 12.74
C PHE A 76 -8.78 2.95 13.90
N THR A 77 -7.96 2.24 14.68
CA THR A 77 -7.28 2.78 15.87
C THR A 77 -5.83 2.31 15.98
N GLU A 78 -5.42 1.33 15.17
CA GLU A 78 -4.12 0.67 15.23
C GLU A 78 -3.04 1.28 14.34
N PHE A 79 -3.39 2.29 13.53
CA PHE A 79 -2.44 3.05 12.72
C PHE A 79 -2.15 4.40 13.38
N THR A 80 -1.62 5.34 12.62
CA THR A 80 -1.48 6.74 13.05
C THR A 80 -2.81 7.47 12.96
N GLU A 81 -2.94 8.59 13.67
CA GLU A 81 -4.16 9.42 13.64
C GLU A 81 -4.58 9.78 12.20
N TYR A 82 -3.61 10.17 11.37
CA TYR A 82 -3.86 10.51 9.97
C TYR A 82 -4.31 9.30 9.14
N LEU A 83 -3.63 8.15 9.25
CA LEU A 83 -4.01 6.96 8.48
C LEU A 83 -5.35 6.38 8.96
N ASN A 84 -5.64 6.45 10.25
CA ASN A 84 -6.95 6.09 10.79
C ASN A 84 -8.04 6.99 10.18
N PHE A 85 -7.81 8.31 10.11
CA PHE A 85 -8.73 9.24 9.43
C PHE A 85 -8.93 8.88 7.95
N VAL A 86 -7.86 8.64 7.19
CA VAL A 86 -7.94 8.26 5.76
C VAL A 86 -8.72 6.95 5.58
N LEU A 87 -8.42 5.93 6.39
CA LEU A 87 -9.09 4.64 6.29
C LEU A 87 -10.56 4.70 6.67
N THR A 88 -10.91 5.46 7.71
CA THR A 88 -12.31 5.70 8.10
C THR A 88 -13.10 6.38 6.98
N ASN A 89 -12.51 7.35 6.28
CA ASN A 89 -13.19 8.09 5.20
C ASN A 89 -13.23 7.35 3.86
N THR A 90 -12.40 6.33 3.66
CA THR A 90 -12.34 5.55 2.41
C THR A 90 -13.03 4.19 2.53
N THR A 91 -13.30 3.71 3.74
CA THR A 91 -13.94 2.43 4.00
C THR A 91 -15.43 2.63 4.24
N GLU A 92 -16.28 1.82 3.60
CA GLU A 92 -17.72 1.86 3.82
C GLU A 92 -18.06 1.69 5.31
N GLY A 93 -18.82 2.64 5.86
CA GLY A 93 -19.18 2.68 7.28
C GLY A 93 -18.02 2.97 8.25
N GLY A 94 -16.78 3.15 7.78
CA GLY A 94 -15.62 3.44 8.63
C GLY A 94 -15.17 2.29 9.54
N LEU A 95 -15.68 1.06 9.29
CA LEU A 95 -15.47 -0.10 10.15
C LEU A 95 -14.87 -1.27 9.36
N ALA A 96 -14.06 -2.10 10.02
CA ALA A 96 -13.53 -3.32 9.41
C ALA A 96 -13.31 -4.44 10.45
N GLU A 97 -13.34 -5.68 9.98
CA GLU A 97 -13.08 -6.87 10.81
C GLU A 97 -11.57 -7.12 10.99
N LYS A 98 -11.19 -7.75 12.09
CA LYS A 98 -9.83 -8.25 12.29
C LYS A 98 -9.36 -9.11 11.09
N GLY A 99 -8.16 -8.85 10.60
CA GLY A 99 -7.58 -9.51 9.43
C GLY A 99 -7.98 -8.90 8.09
N TRP A 100 -8.82 -7.85 8.11
CA TRP A 100 -9.15 -7.10 6.90
C TRP A 100 -7.91 -6.36 6.37
N LEU A 101 -7.73 -6.41 5.05
CA LEU A 101 -6.64 -5.71 4.36
C LEU A 101 -7.04 -4.27 4.13
N ALA A 102 -6.32 -3.33 4.74
CA ALA A 102 -6.56 -1.90 4.68
C ALA A 102 -6.18 -1.32 3.32
N LYS A 103 -7.04 -1.55 2.32
CA LYS A 103 -6.80 -1.22 0.92
C LYS A 103 -7.78 -0.22 0.32
N SER A 104 -8.86 0.11 1.04
CA SER A 104 -9.98 0.90 0.55
C SER A 104 -9.55 2.17 -0.18
N LEU A 105 -8.56 2.89 0.33
CA LEU A 105 -7.93 4.04 -0.33
C LEU A 105 -7.60 3.80 -1.82
N PHE A 106 -7.07 2.63 -2.17
CA PHE A 106 -6.68 2.27 -3.55
C PHE A 106 -7.84 1.77 -4.42
N PHE A 107 -9.00 1.53 -3.80
CA PHE A 107 -10.26 1.13 -4.41
C PHE A 107 -11.32 2.25 -4.35
N TYR A 108 -10.95 3.42 -3.83
CA TYR A 108 -11.84 4.55 -3.66
C TYR A 108 -11.82 5.40 -4.93
N GLY A 109 -12.94 6.05 -5.26
CA GLY A 109 -13.06 6.89 -6.46
C GLY A 109 -13.77 6.21 -7.66
N ASP A 110 -13.96 6.98 -8.73
CA ASP A 110 -14.69 6.54 -9.92
C ASP A 110 -13.78 5.77 -10.90
N PHE A 111 -14.15 4.52 -11.17
CA PHE A 111 -13.54 3.69 -12.21
C PHE A 111 -14.36 3.81 -13.50
N SER A 112 -14.47 5.02 -14.04
CA SER A 112 -15.16 5.24 -15.32
C SER A 112 -14.37 4.64 -16.50
N ASP A 113 -13.06 4.45 -16.32
CA ASP A 113 -12.18 3.83 -17.29
C ASP A 113 -12.08 2.30 -17.07
N ASN A 114 -12.85 1.57 -17.86
CA ASN A 114 -12.86 0.10 -17.87
C ASN A 114 -11.53 -0.54 -18.30
N SER A 115 -10.55 0.24 -18.79
CA SER A 115 -9.22 -0.27 -19.15
C SER A 115 -8.29 -0.42 -17.95
N LYS A 116 -8.59 0.21 -16.81
CA LYS A 116 -7.75 0.15 -15.60
C LYS A 116 -8.09 -1.05 -14.71
N ILE A 117 -7.05 -1.63 -14.12
CA ILE A 117 -7.17 -2.70 -13.12
C ILE A 117 -7.47 -2.04 -11.77
N MET A 118 -8.63 -2.32 -11.19
CA MET A 118 -9.00 -1.77 -9.87
C MET A 118 -7.98 -2.14 -8.78
N GLY A 119 -7.74 -1.22 -7.83
CA GLY A 119 -6.97 -1.49 -6.63
C GLY A 119 -5.56 -0.90 -6.58
N PHE A 120 -5.24 0.07 -7.44
CA PHE A 120 -3.92 0.71 -7.53
C PHE A 120 -3.98 2.25 -7.43
N SER A 121 -5.08 2.82 -6.89
CA SER A 121 -5.45 4.25 -6.95
C SER A 121 -5.94 4.73 -8.32
N ASN A 122 -6.74 5.80 -8.35
CA ASN A 122 -7.28 6.38 -9.59
C ASN A 122 -6.51 7.61 -10.10
N GLY A 123 -5.54 8.09 -9.32
CA GLY A 123 -4.76 9.29 -9.62
C GLY A 123 -3.49 9.03 -10.45
N SER A 124 -2.52 9.95 -10.35
CA SER A 124 -1.24 9.89 -11.07
C SER A 124 -0.35 8.73 -10.64
N HIS A 125 -0.61 8.15 -9.46
CA HIS A 125 0.15 7.02 -8.92
C HIS A 125 -0.23 5.67 -9.51
N TYR A 126 -1.34 5.58 -10.26
CA TYR A 126 -1.90 4.33 -10.76
C TYR A 126 -0.85 3.46 -11.50
N GLU A 127 -0.19 4.02 -12.52
CA GLU A 127 0.74 3.27 -13.36
C GLU A 127 1.93 2.73 -12.56
N LYS A 128 2.49 3.54 -11.66
CA LYS A 128 3.64 3.15 -10.83
C LYS A 128 3.28 2.11 -9.79
N LEU A 129 2.12 2.24 -9.14
CA LEU A 129 1.64 1.25 -8.18
C LEU A 129 1.34 -0.10 -8.87
N LEU A 130 0.82 -0.08 -10.10
CA LEU A 130 0.61 -1.27 -10.94
C LEU A 130 1.93 -1.90 -11.41
N GLU A 131 2.89 -1.08 -11.84
CA GLU A 131 4.25 -1.51 -12.24
C GLU A 131 4.94 -2.27 -11.10
N ILE A 132 4.88 -1.73 -9.87
CA ILE A 132 5.37 -2.42 -8.68
C ILE A 132 4.64 -3.75 -8.50
N GLY A 133 3.30 -3.75 -8.55
CA GLY A 133 2.50 -4.97 -8.36
C GLY A 133 2.86 -6.10 -9.34
N ARG A 134 3.14 -5.76 -10.61
CA ARG A 134 3.62 -6.70 -11.63
C ARG A 134 5.04 -7.18 -11.34
N THR A 135 5.92 -6.27 -10.96
CA THR A 135 7.31 -6.60 -10.62
C THR A 135 7.39 -7.56 -9.43
N LEU A 136 6.60 -7.32 -8.38
CA LEU A 136 6.53 -8.20 -7.21
C LEU A 136 6.00 -9.59 -7.57
N LYS A 137 5.04 -9.67 -8.50
CA LYS A 137 4.55 -10.95 -9.01
C LYS A 137 5.68 -11.73 -9.69
N ASP A 138 6.42 -11.09 -10.58
CA ASP A 138 7.50 -11.73 -11.34
C ASP A 138 8.65 -12.18 -10.42
N LEU A 139 9.03 -11.37 -9.43
CA LEU A 139 10.03 -11.74 -8.42
C LEU A 139 9.56 -12.93 -7.58
N TYR A 140 8.30 -12.90 -7.13
CA TYR A 140 7.73 -13.98 -6.32
C TYR A 140 7.67 -15.30 -7.10
N ASP A 141 7.24 -15.27 -8.37
CA ASP A 141 7.14 -16.46 -9.24
C ASP A 141 8.52 -17.07 -9.54
N LYS A 142 9.60 -16.28 -9.44
CA LYS A 142 11.00 -16.72 -9.62
C LYS A 142 11.70 -17.11 -8.31
N ASP A 143 11.01 -17.06 -7.16
CA ASP A 143 11.60 -17.20 -5.81
C ASP A 143 12.73 -16.17 -5.55
N GLU A 144 12.67 -15.00 -6.19
CA GLU A 144 13.63 -13.89 -6.08
C GLU A 144 13.20 -12.87 -5.01
N PHE A 145 13.03 -13.33 -3.77
CA PHE A 145 12.63 -12.48 -2.65
C PHE A 145 13.18 -12.96 -1.31
N CYS A 146 13.29 -12.05 -0.36
CA CYS A 146 13.68 -12.36 1.00
C CYS A 146 12.49 -12.95 1.77
N LYS A 147 12.71 -14.07 2.46
CA LYS A 147 11.64 -14.77 3.19
C LYS A 147 11.53 -14.28 4.62
N MET A 148 10.33 -13.84 5.04
CA MET A 148 10.07 -13.33 6.39
C MET A 148 9.09 -14.24 7.16
N ASN A 149 9.61 -15.08 8.06
CA ASN A 149 8.79 -16.05 8.81
C ASN A 149 7.84 -15.43 9.85
N TYR A 150 8.13 -14.21 10.29
CA TYR A 150 7.42 -13.55 11.40
C TYR A 150 6.63 -12.32 10.95
N LEU A 151 6.43 -12.14 9.64
CA LEU A 151 5.64 -11.03 9.11
C LEU A 151 4.14 -11.28 9.34
N ASP A 152 3.67 -10.83 10.50
CA ASP A 152 2.27 -10.81 10.90
C ASP A 152 1.67 -9.38 10.75
N PRO A 153 0.35 -9.18 10.97
CA PRO A 153 -0.28 -7.86 10.90
C PRO A 153 0.33 -6.80 11.79
N GLY A 154 0.73 -7.16 13.00
CA GLY A 154 1.29 -6.23 13.97
C GLY A 154 2.65 -5.73 13.50
N LEU A 155 3.52 -6.66 13.11
CA LEU A 155 4.84 -6.32 12.58
C LEU A 155 4.73 -5.53 11.27
N LEU A 156 3.83 -5.91 10.37
CA LEU A 156 3.62 -5.15 9.14
C LEU A 156 3.24 -3.71 9.42
N ASN A 157 2.21 -3.50 10.24
CA ASN A 157 1.72 -2.16 10.56
C ASN A 157 2.84 -1.34 11.22
N GLN A 158 3.60 -1.94 12.14
CA GLN A 158 4.75 -1.31 12.78
C GLN A 158 5.83 -0.89 11.79
N ILE A 159 6.13 -1.70 10.76
CA ILE A 159 7.14 -1.37 9.74
C ILE A 159 6.71 -0.15 8.94
N VAL A 160 5.49 -0.18 8.38
CA VAL A 160 5.02 0.90 7.47
C VAL A 160 4.82 2.23 8.20
N ILE A 161 4.49 2.22 9.50
CA ILE A 161 4.37 3.44 10.34
C ILE A 161 5.56 3.63 11.29
N SER A 162 6.70 3.01 11.01
CA SER A 162 7.86 3.07 11.90
C SER A 162 8.42 4.49 12.02
N ASN A 163 8.98 4.80 13.18
CA ASN A 163 9.75 6.04 13.41
C ASN A 163 11.21 5.92 12.96
N ASN A 164 11.54 4.89 12.16
CA ASN A 164 12.89 4.67 11.68
C ASN A 164 13.23 5.70 10.61
N LEU A 165 14.44 6.25 10.69
CA LEU A 165 15.03 7.08 9.66
C LEU A 165 15.89 6.18 8.77
N TYR A 166 15.48 5.94 7.52
CA TYR A 166 16.27 5.14 6.59
C TYR A 166 17.51 5.88 6.13
N ARG A 167 18.51 5.13 5.67
CA ARG A 167 19.79 5.70 5.27
C ARG A 167 19.58 6.60 4.04
N GLY A 168 19.94 7.87 4.17
CA GLY A 168 19.78 8.86 3.10
C GLY A 168 18.48 9.67 3.20
N ASN A 169 17.52 9.22 4.01
CA ASN A 169 16.30 9.97 4.29
C ASN A 169 16.57 11.14 5.24
N LYS A 170 15.81 12.23 5.05
CA LYS A 170 15.67 13.35 6.00
C LYS A 170 14.46 13.14 6.91
N HIS A 171 13.45 12.40 6.46
CA HIS A 171 12.21 12.15 7.19
C HIS A 171 12.04 10.67 7.55
N LYS A 172 11.34 10.41 8.65
CA LYS A 172 11.06 9.05 9.11
C LYS A 172 10.14 8.34 8.13
N GLN A 173 10.22 7.00 8.11
CA GLN A 173 9.33 6.14 7.35
C GLN A 173 7.85 6.54 7.54
N ARG A 174 7.40 6.75 8.78
CA ARG A 174 6.04 7.23 9.08
C ARG A 174 5.67 8.52 8.34
N GLU A 175 6.52 9.54 8.42
CA GLU A 175 6.24 10.87 7.87
C GLU A 175 6.14 10.82 6.34
N ASN A 176 7.08 10.11 5.71
CA ASN A 176 7.08 9.91 4.26
C ASN A 176 5.86 9.08 3.83
N TYR A 177 5.55 8.01 4.56
CA TYR A 177 4.42 7.14 4.27
C TYR A 177 3.08 7.87 4.38
N GLU A 178 2.87 8.65 5.44
CA GLU A 178 1.66 9.47 5.62
C GLU A 178 1.50 10.51 4.52
N ARG A 179 2.58 11.22 4.16
CA ARG A 179 2.55 12.19 3.05
C ARG A 179 2.17 11.53 1.73
N PHE A 180 2.75 10.36 1.44
CA PHE A 180 2.43 9.62 0.23
C PHE A 180 0.96 9.15 0.21
N MET A 181 0.48 8.54 1.30
CA MET A 181 -0.93 8.12 1.42
C MET A 181 -1.88 9.31 1.34
N GLY A 182 -1.48 10.46 1.88
CA GLY A 182 -2.27 11.68 1.82
C GLY A 182 -2.39 12.25 0.41
N ASP A 183 -1.33 12.20 -0.38
CA ASP A 183 -1.38 12.59 -1.79
C ASP A 183 -2.29 11.66 -2.61
N VAL A 184 -2.18 10.34 -2.40
CA VAL A 184 -3.11 9.36 -2.99
C VAL A 184 -4.56 9.68 -2.61
N PHE A 185 -4.82 10.01 -1.34
CA PHE A 185 -6.16 10.34 -0.86
C PHE A 185 -6.71 11.62 -1.49
N ILE A 186 -5.91 12.70 -1.54
CA ILE A 186 -6.30 13.98 -2.15
C ILE A 186 -6.61 13.81 -3.64
N GLN A 187 -5.75 13.10 -4.39
CA GLN A 187 -5.99 12.82 -5.80
C GLN A 187 -7.29 12.06 -6.00
N THR A 188 -7.60 11.12 -5.10
CA THR A 188 -8.82 10.34 -5.17
C THR A 188 -10.06 11.19 -4.86
N GLN A 189 -10.01 12.07 -3.86
CA GLN A 189 -11.09 13.03 -3.57
C GLN A 189 -11.34 14.00 -4.73
N ASN A 190 -10.27 14.52 -5.35
CA ASN A 190 -10.38 15.41 -6.50
C ASN A 190 -11.04 14.71 -7.71
N SER A 191 -10.79 13.40 -7.89
CA SER A 191 -11.44 12.64 -8.95
C SER A 191 -12.97 12.50 -8.77
N LEU A 192 -13.45 12.53 -7.52
CA LEU A 192 -14.89 12.48 -7.21
C LEU A 192 -15.55 13.85 -7.40
N ASN A 193 -14.86 14.94 -7.05
CA ASN A 193 -15.38 16.31 -7.08
C ASN A 193 -15.33 16.99 -8.45
N ALA A 194 -14.66 16.40 -9.44
CA ALA A 194 -14.58 16.93 -10.81
C ALA A 194 -15.86 16.65 -11.66
N LYS A 195 -16.97 16.33 -11.01
CA LYS A 195 -18.31 16.11 -11.59
C LYS A 195 -19.27 17.14 -11.05
#